data_AF-A0A652ZVT3-F1
#
_entry.id   AF-A0A652ZVT3-F1
#
_cell.length_a   1.000
_cell.length_b   1.000
_cell.length_c   1.000
_cell.angle_alpha   90.00
_cell.angle_beta   90.00
_cell.angle_gamma   90.00
#
_symmetry.space_group_name_H-M   'P 1'
#
loop_
_entity.id
_entity.type
_entity.pdbx_description
1 polymer ?
#
loop_
_entity_poly.entity_id
_entity_poly.type
_entity_poly.pdbx_seq_one_letter_code
_entity_poly.pdbx_strand_id
1 'polypeptide(L)'
;MRTLSDVQRIKQIETSKRQESALTGLPPGYIFGLELSIREAVAYISPGVASIRGKIVSLPGEAALRSDFWLTPRRPSIRYFVYLSVSGTLSVERVSPVVEPGQYYQKNPVTGARFLGELVTNDEGSLFRVVARDPIYIGASATFEPGYNPKDKLDSVGGMYATAEGEQSKLEVFPDAEYALRVRRWDSLSSSYKDVLKILVDGQHEGDVVIGRYDEGFNGAKWDESESKLIVRGEMFQEDGSPYPTHDETSRFIYGEETPSGPYNAGDFWVQGGAIYIAMRDRKESEGLLQDWVWYIRPNIATDIQSTNGDKFRPGQSVSTTLIPRVFKNGLEITLSLPDSAFRWKRLSFFPQVPPNDDFTWDQNHATGYRTIEVTTDSMNARATYTLEILE
;
A
#
# COMPACT_ATOMS: atom_id res chain seq x y z
N MET A 1 27.75 26.86 22.24
CA MET A 1 27.70 25.72 23.19
C MET A 1 26.82 26.15 24.37
N ARG A 2 25.65 25.55 24.58
CA ARG A 2 24.76 25.93 25.70
C ARG A 2 25.27 25.32 27.00
N THR A 3 25.11 26.05 28.10
CA THR A 3 25.59 25.64 29.42
C THR A 3 24.68 24.57 30.02
N LEU A 4 25.19 23.75 30.95
CA LEU A 4 24.40 22.73 31.65
C LEU A 4 23.15 23.33 32.35
N SER A 5 23.23 24.59 32.78
CA SER A 5 22.10 25.35 33.34
C SER A 5 20.98 25.61 32.32
N ASP A 6 21.30 25.82 31.04
CA ASP A 6 20.29 26.07 30.00
C ASP A 6 19.47 24.80 29.73
N VAL A 7 20.12 23.64 29.74
CA VAL A 7 19.48 22.33 29.55
C VAL A 7 18.55 22.00 30.71
N GLN A 8 18.96 22.28 31.95
CA GLN A 8 18.13 22.06 33.14
C GLN A 8 16.91 22.99 33.16
N ARG A 9 17.07 24.25 32.78
CA ARG A 9 15.97 25.21 32.65
C ARG A 9 14.95 24.78 31.60
N ILE A 10 15.39 24.29 30.44
CA ILE A 10 14.52 23.77 29.38
C ILE A 10 13.74 22.53 29.85
N LYS A 11 14.41 21.58 30.51
CA LYS A 11 13.74 20.38 31.07
C LYS A 11 12.66 20.73 32.10
N GLN A 12 12.89 21.74 32.93
CA GLN A 12 11.91 22.20 33.91
C GLN A 12 10.69 22.84 33.24
N ILE A 13 10.88 23.63 32.19
CA ILE A 13 9.80 24.26 31.41
C ILE A 13 8.95 23.18 30.71
N GLU A 14 9.58 22.18 30.09
CA GLU A 14 8.87 21.08 29.41
C GLU A 14 8.08 20.19 30.39
N THR A 15 8.66 19.89 31.54
CA THR A 15 8.00 19.10 32.60
C THR A 15 6.77 19.83 33.14
N SER A 16 6.87 21.15 33.32
CA SER A 16 5.73 21.98 33.74
C SER A 16 4.62 22.04 32.68
N LYS A 17 4.96 22.11 31.39
CA LYS A 17 3.97 22.06 30.30
C LYS A 17 3.23 20.71 30.32
N ARG A 18 3.94 19.58 30.48
CA ARG A 18 3.31 18.26 30.59
C ARG A 18 2.34 18.14 31.78
N GLN A 19 2.66 18.75 32.92
CA GLN A 19 1.76 18.79 34.07
C GLN A 19 0.48 19.61 33.81
N GLU A 20 0.57 20.71 33.05
CA GLU A 20 -0.62 21.49 32.63
C GLU A 20 -1.53 20.68 31.68
N SER A 21 -0.95 19.86 30.80
CA SER A 21 -1.72 18.98 29.91
C SER A 21 -2.45 17.87 30.67
N ALA A 22 -1.80 17.26 31.67
CA ALA A 22 -2.36 16.17 32.46
C ALA A 22 -3.61 16.57 33.29
N LEU A 23 -3.72 17.84 33.69
CA LEU A 23 -4.89 18.36 34.41
C LEU A 23 -6.07 18.72 33.48
N THR A 24 -5.82 18.88 32.17
CA THR A 24 -6.79 19.47 31.23
C THR A 24 -7.26 18.55 30.12
N GLY A 25 -6.58 17.42 29.90
CA GLY A 25 -6.88 16.47 28.82
C GLY A 25 -6.60 17.01 27.41
N LEU A 26 -6.02 18.21 27.29
CA LEU A 26 -5.63 18.87 26.04
C LEU A 26 -4.12 19.17 26.05
N PRO A 27 -3.47 19.32 24.89
CA PRO A 27 -2.04 19.63 24.84
C PRO A 27 -1.72 20.92 25.59
N PRO A 28 -0.55 21.01 26.26
CA PRO A 28 -0.14 22.26 26.90
C PRO A 28 -0.03 23.35 25.84
N GLY A 29 -0.72 24.49 26.05
CA GLY A 29 -0.68 25.57 25.06
C GLY A 29 -1.92 25.74 24.18
N TYR A 30 -2.90 24.81 24.21
CA TYR A 30 -3.97 24.79 23.20
C TYR A 30 -4.80 26.09 23.18
N ILE A 31 -4.58 26.86 22.12
CA ILE A 31 -5.39 27.99 21.69
C ILE A 31 -5.52 27.88 20.17
N PHE A 32 -6.75 27.92 19.65
CA PHE A 32 -7.04 27.93 18.22
C PHE A 32 -7.83 29.19 17.89
N GLY A 33 -7.42 29.94 16.86
CA GLY A 33 -7.86 31.31 16.64
C GLY A 33 -7.41 32.25 17.75
N LEU A 34 -8.30 33.18 18.14
CA LEU A 34 -8.04 34.23 19.14
C LEU A 34 -6.86 35.13 18.75
N GLU A 35 -6.83 35.54 17.48
CA GLU A 35 -5.78 36.36 16.90
C GLU A 35 -6.06 37.83 17.13
N LEU A 36 -5.03 38.56 17.55
CA LEU A 36 -5.13 40.01 17.75
C LEU A 36 -4.80 40.74 16.46
N SER A 37 -5.61 41.74 16.13
CA SER A 37 -5.37 42.67 15.03
C SER A 37 -5.65 44.11 15.47
N ILE A 38 -5.13 45.09 14.74
CA ILE A 38 -5.44 46.50 14.97
C ILE A 38 -6.02 47.07 13.67
N ARG A 39 -7.19 47.71 13.77
CA ARG A 39 -7.82 48.47 12.68
C ARG A 39 -8.18 49.84 13.23
N GLU A 40 -7.71 50.91 12.58
CA GLU A 40 -7.99 52.29 12.97
C GLU A 40 -7.71 52.58 14.47
N ALA A 41 -6.55 52.12 14.98
CA ALA A 41 -6.14 52.24 16.38
C ALA A 41 -7.07 51.56 17.42
N VAL A 42 -7.96 50.67 16.97
CA VAL A 42 -8.77 49.77 17.80
C VAL A 42 -8.24 48.34 17.66
N ALA A 43 -7.99 47.67 18.79
CA ALA A 43 -7.62 46.26 18.78
C ALA A 43 -8.86 45.38 18.65
N TYR A 44 -8.73 44.29 17.91
CA TYR A 44 -9.74 43.26 17.74
C TYR A 44 -9.17 41.89 18.06
N ILE A 45 -10.02 40.97 18.51
CA ILE A 45 -9.70 39.57 18.69
C ILE A 45 -10.64 38.72 17.83
N SER A 46 -10.07 37.81 17.02
CA SER A 46 -10.86 36.90 16.18
C SER A 46 -11.59 35.83 17.01
N PRO A 47 -12.64 35.19 16.47
CA PRO A 47 -13.27 34.03 17.09
C PRO A 47 -12.24 32.92 17.36
N GLY A 48 -12.51 32.09 18.35
CA GLY A 48 -11.62 30.97 18.67
C GLY A 48 -11.91 30.31 20.01
N VAL A 49 -11.00 29.43 20.40
CA VAL A 49 -11.11 28.63 21.63
C VAL A 49 -9.77 28.56 22.35
N ALA A 50 -9.81 28.56 23.68
CA ALA A 50 -8.65 28.36 24.53
C ALA A 50 -8.95 27.35 25.65
N SER A 51 -7.96 26.53 26.00
CA SER A 51 -7.99 25.75 27.24
C SER A 51 -7.54 26.63 28.41
N ILE A 52 -8.42 26.83 29.40
CA ILE A 52 -8.16 27.66 30.57
C ILE A 52 -8.52 26.85 31.81
N ARG A 53 -7.50 26.45 32.58
CA ARG A 53 -7.66 25.63 33.80
C ARG A 53 -8.51 24.37 33.60
N GLY A 54 -8.37 23.71 32.44
CA GLY A 54 -9.09 22.47 32.12
C GLY A 54 -10.50 22.66 31.60
N LYS A 55 -10.91 23.90 31.33
CA LYS A 55 -12.16 24.21 30.63
C LYS A 55 -11.87 24.78 29.25
N ILE A 56 -12.65 24.36 28.27
CA ILE A 56 -12.67 24.99 26.96
C ILE A 56 -13.50 26.28 27.08
N VAL A 57 -12.89 27.39 26.70
CA VAL A 57 -13.54 28.71 26.67
C VAL A 57 -13.55 29.18 25.22
N SER A 58 -14.73 29.45 24.70
CA SER A 58 -14.93 29.92 23.33
C SER A 58 -15.26 31.40 23.28
N LEU A 59 -14.72 32.09 22.28
CA LEU A 59 -15.20 33.39 21.82
C LEU A 59 -15.84 33.16 20.44
N PRO A 60 -17.18 33.16 20.35
CA PRO A 60 -17.89 32.73 19.14
C PRO A 60 -17.84 33.77 18.01
N GLY A 61 -17.52 35.01 18.33
CA GLY A 61 -17.49 36.14 17.40
C GLY A 61 -16.26 37.00 17.64
N GLU A 62 -15.94 37.82 16.64
CA GLU A 62 -14.88 38.80 16.75
C GLU A 62 -15.27 39.87 17.80
N ALA A 63 -14.32 40.28 18.64
CA ALA A 63 -14.57 41.30 19.66
C ALA A 63 -13.61 42.47 19.51
N ALA A 64 -14.17 43.69 19.50
CA ALA A 64 -13.40 44.93 19.57
C ALA A 64 -13.02 45.23 21.03
N LEU A 65 -11.72 45.31 21.32
CA LEU A 65 -11.18 45.62 22.65
C LEU A 65 -11.27 47.13 22.93
N ARG A 66 -12.51 47.62 23.07
CA ARG A 66 -12.85 48.99 23.43
C ARG A 66 -12.51 49.28 24.89
N SER A 67 -12.65 50.53 25.33
CA SER A 67 -12.15 51.03 26.63
C SER A 67 -12.64 50.25 27.86
N ASP A 68 -13.79 49.60 27.77
CA ASP A 68 -14.40 48.74 28.79
C ASP A 68 -13.59 47.46 29.09
N PHE A 69 -12.76 47.00 28.16
CA PHE A 69 -11.87 45.86 28.37
C PHE A 69 -10.55 46.24 29.07
N TRP A 70 -10.23 47.53 29.19
CA TRP A 70 -8.93 48.00 29.68
C TRP A 70 -8.96 48.23 31.17
N LEU A 71 -8.16 47.47 31.91
CA LEU A 71 -8.03 47.62 33.36
C LEU A 71 -7.22 48.86 33.74
N THR A 72 -6.44 49.39 32.79
CA THR A 72 -5.65 50.61 32.97
C THR A 72 -5.74 51.52 31.74
N PRO A 73 -5.67 52.86 31.91
CA PRO A 73 -5.69 53.78 30.78
C PRO A 73 -4.53 53.56 29.80
N ARG A 74 -4.78 53.83 28.51
CA ARG A 74 -3.76 53.85 27.46
C ARG A 74 -2.75 54.97 27.71
N ARG A 75 -1.46 54.65 27.59
CA ARG A 75 -0.33 55.56 27.79
C ARG A 75 0.66 55.43 26.63
N PRO A 76 1.36 56.51 26.26
CA PRO A 76 2.41 56.48 25.25
C PRO A 76 3.50 55.44 25.50
N SER A 77 3.94 54.77 24.44
CA SER A 77 5.12 53.88 24.43
C SER A 77 5.05 52.72 25.45
N ILE A 78 3.84 52.26 25.81
CA ILE A 78 3.59 51.14 26.74
C ILE A 78 3.14 49.86 26.01
N ARG A 79 3.38 48.71 26.65
CA ARG A 79 2.88 47.39 26.27
C ARG A 79 1.68 47.02 27.11
N TYR A 80 0.71 46.37 26.48
CA TYR A 80 -0.49 45.87 27.11
C TYR A 80 -0.70 44.40 26.73
N PHE A 81 -1.25 43.62 27.64
CA PHE A 81 -1.36 42.18 27.56
C PHE A 81 -2.83 41.81 27.63
N VAL A 82 -3.30 41.05 26.64
CA VAL A 82 -4.69 40.62 26.53
C VAL A 82 -4.86 39.27 27.21
N TYR A 83 -5.87 39.17 28.07
CA TYR A 83 -6.20 37.97 28.83
C TYR A 83 -7.63 37.53 28.55
N LEU A 84 -7.84 36.21 28.52
CA LEU A 84 -9.17 35.58 28.53
C LEU A 84 -9.32 34.77 29.81
N SER A 85 -10.37 35.03 30.56
CA SER A 85 -10.69 34.32 31.79
C SER A 85 -11.45 33.02 31.54
N VAL A 86 -11.52 32.15 32.55
CA VAL A 86 -12.29 30.91 32.50
C VAL A 86 -13.80 31.13 32.28
N SER A 87 -14.32 32.33 32.59
CA SER A 87 -15.71 32.74 32.36
C SER A 87 -15.96 33.33 30.97
N GLY A 88 -14.94 33.39 30.09
CA GLY A 88 -15.07 33.98 28.76
C GLY A 88 -14.92 35.51 28.73
N THR A 89 -14.55 36.14 29.85
CA THR A 89 -14.34 37.60 29.93
C THR A 89 -12.95 37.96 29.41
N LEU A 90 -12.88 38.92 28.50
CA LEU A 90 -11.64 39.51 28.00
C LEU A 90 -11.18 40.67 28.90
N SER A 91 -9.88 40.85 29.04
CA SER A 91 -9.30 41.99 29.78
C SER A 91 -7.94 42.38 29.21
N VAL A 92 -7.61 43.66 29.30
CA VAL A 92 -6.34 44.22 28.83
C VAL A 92 -5.62 44.89 30.00
N GLU A 93 -4.40 44.46 30.29
CA GLU A 93 -3.62 44.88 31.46
C GLU A 93 -2.21 45.32 31.03
N ARG A 94 -1.59 46.28 31.74
CA ARG A 94 -0.24 46.78 31.43
C ARG A 94 0.88 45.93 32.07
N VAL A 95 0.54 45.05 33.00
CA VAL A 95 1.50 44.20 33.71
C VAL A 95 1.75 42.94 32.89
N SER A 96 3.02 42.62 32.67
CA SER A 96 3.45 41.45 31.92
C SER A 96 2.96 40.13 32.54
N PRO A 97 2.66 39.10 31.72
CA PRO A 97 2.25 37.80 32.22
C PRO A 97 3.38 37.13 33.01
N VAL A 98 3.01 36.40 34.05
CA VAL A 98 3.91 35.53 34.80
C VAL A 98 4.11 34.24 34.01
N VAL A 99 5.34 33.95 33.63
CA VAL A 99 5.72 32.73 32.88
C VAL A 99 6.32 31.64 33.77
N GLU A 100 6.23 31.81 35.10
CA GLU A 100 6.80 30.86 36.07
C GLU A 100 6.00 29.54 36.10
N PRO A 101 6.66 28.40 35.90
CA PRO A 101 6.08 27.06 36.06
C PRO A 101 5.23 26.90 37.33
N GLY A 102 4.03 26.33 37.20
CA GLY A 102 3.13 26.05 38.32
C GLY A 102 2.46 27.27 38.96
N GLN A 103 2.90 28.49 38.64
CA GLN A 103 2.36 29.72 39.22
C GLN A 103 1.59 30.59 38.22
N TYR A 104 1.67 30.26 36.93
CA TYR A 104 1.03 30.98 35.82
C TYR A 104 -0.38 31.50 36.14
N TYR A 105 -1.34 30.62 36.44
CA TYR A 105 -2.72 31.05 36.72
C TYR A 105 -2.91 31.73 38.08
N GLN A 106 -2.02 31.50 39.05
CA GLN A 106 -2.15 32.04 40.40
C GLN A 106 -1.56 33.44 40.54
N LYS A 107 -0.51 33.73 39.78
CA LYS A 107 0.25 34.98 39.88
C LYS A 107 0.12 35.88 38.65
N ASN A 108 -0.56 35.44 37.59
CA ASN A 108 -0.86 36.33 36.47
C ASN A 108 -1.63 37.57 36.94
N PRO A 109 -1.36 38.74 36.34
CA PRO A 109 -2.02 40.01 36.70
C PRO A 109 -3.55 39.94 36.64
N VAL A 110 -4.07 39.18 35.67
CA VAL A 110 -5.48 38.77 35.65
C VAL A 110 -5.54 37.33 36.15
N THR A 111 -5.83 37.17 37.44
CA THR A 111 -5.80 35.87 38.13
C THR A 111 -6.75 34.87 37.48
N GLY A 112 -6.25 33.65 37.25
CA GLY A 112 -7.01 32.57 36.65
C GLY A 112 -7.28 32.72 35.15
N ALA A 113 -6.77 33.78 34.51
CA ALA A 113 -6.90 34.03 33.08
C ALA A 113 -5.65 33.58 32.31
N ARG A 114 -5.86 33.39 31.00
CA ARG A 114 -4.84 32.99 30.05
C ARG A 114 -4.45 34.18 29.18
N PHE A 115 -3.15 34.42 29.08
CA PHE A 115 -2.58 35.41 28.18
C PHE A 115 -2.75 34.99 26.72
N LEU A 116 -3.20 35.91 25.87
CA LEU A 116 -3.51 35.65 24.45
C LEU A 116 -2.57 36.38 23.48
N GLY A 117 -2.02 37.53 23.88
CA GLY A 117 -1.10 38.32 23.05
C GLY A 117 -0.90 39.74 23.56
N GLU A 118 0.05 40.46 22.99
CA GLU A 118 0.47 41.79 23.41
C GLU A 118 0.08 42.87 22.38
N LEU A 119 -0.24 44.06 22.88
CA LEU A 119 -0.57 45.28 22.14
C LEU A 119 0.43 46.37 22.53
N VAL A 120 0.87 47.18 21.56
CA VAL A 120 1.84 48.26 21.79
C VAL A 120 1.30 49.59 21.29
N THR A 121 1.50 50.63 22.08
CA THR A 121 1.14 52.02 21.75
C THR A 121 2.36 52.83 21.28
N ASN A 122 2.16 53.74 20.33
CA ASN A 122 3.18 54.66 19.84
C ASN A 122 3.43 55.80 20.84
N ASP A 123 4.27 56.77 20.47
CA ASP A 123 4.61 57.93 21.32
C ASP A 123 3.43 58.90 21.55
N GLU A 124 2.32 58.72 20.82
CA GLU A 124 1.06 59.45 21.00
C GLU A 124 0.03 58.67 21.84
N GLY A 125 0.35 57.43 22.25
CA GLY A 125 -0.56 56.55 22.98
C GLY A 125 -1.55 55.75 22.11
N SER A 126 -1.42 55.85 20.78
CA SER A 126 -2.24 55.11 19.81
C SER A 126 -1.72 53.71 19.59
N LEU A 127 -2.62 52.72 19.50
CA LEU A 127 -2.26 51.34 19.19
C LEU A 127 -1.71 51.24 17.77
N PHE A 128 -0.50 50.71 17.63
CA PHE A 128 0.17 50.63 16.33
C PHE A 128 0.73 49.24 16.02
N ARG A 129 0.85 48.36 17.01
CA ARG A 129 1.45 47.04 16.82
C ARG A 129 0.83 45.98 17.72
N VAL A 130 0.62 44.79 17.15
CA VAL A 130 0.38 43.55 17.88
C VAL A 130 1.71 42.78 17.97
N VAL A 131 1.99 42.21 19.14
CA VAL A 131 3.04 41.21 19.32
C VAL A 131 2.35 39.88 19.56
N ALA A 132 2.41 38.99 18.57
CA ALA A 132 1.80 37.67 18.63
C ALA A 132 2.42 36.83 19.77
N ARG A 133 1.62 35.91 20.34
CA ARG A 133 2.10 34.92 21.32
C ARG A 133 3.20 34.04 20.73
N ASP A 134 4.14 33.58 21.57
CA ASP A 134 5.15 32.61 21.15
C ASP A 134 4.47 31.36 20.55
N PRO A 135 4.90 30.89 19.36
CA PRO A 135 4.32 29.71 18.74
C PRO A 135 4.57 28.44 19.57
N ILE A 136 3.66 27.46 19.45
CA ILE A 136 3.84 26.14 20.04
C ILE A 136 4.96 25.42 19.29
N TYR A 137 6.07 25.14 19.97
CA TYR A 137 7.18 24.34 19.46
C TYR A 137 6.86 22.85 19.58
N ILE A 138 6.80 22.13 18.45
CA ILE A 138 6.90 20.66 18.41
C ILE A 138 8.37 20.34 18.10
N GLY A 139 9.04 19.65 19.02
CA GLY A 139 10.50 19.55 19.08
C GLY A 139 11.12 18.51 18.14
N ALA A 140 12.11 18.95 17.37
CA ALA A 140 13.48 18.44 17.24
C ALA A 140 14.22 19.44 16.32
N SER A 141 15.50 19.69 16.56
CA SER A 141 16.28 20.80 15.99
C SER A 141 16.32 20.81 14.47
N ALA A 142 16.53 22.00 13.91
CA ALA A 142 17.57 22.17 12.90
C ALA A 142 18.15 23.63 12.97
N THR A 143 19.00 24.13 12.05
CA THR A 143 19.92 25.34 12.05
C THR A 143 20.32 26.06 10.69
N PHE A 144 19.83 27.25 10.32
CA PHE A 144 19.99 27.90 8.98
C PHE A 144 21.46 28.35 8.55
N GLU A 145 21.98 27.97 7.36
CA GLU A 145 23.15 28.42 6.54
C GLU A 145 22.95 29.83 5.90
N PRO A 146 24.03 30.54 5.49
CA PRO A 146 23.95 31.96 5.16
C PRO A 146 23.42 32.26 3.75
N GLY A 147 22.26 32.92 3.66
CA GLY A 147 21.77 33.56 2.42
C GLY A 147 20.40 33.08 1.92
N TYR A 148 19.82 32.03 2.51
CA TYR A 148 18.44 31.60 2.28
C TYR A 148 17.59 31.80 3.54
N ASN A 149 16.47 32.50 3.42
CA ASN A 149 15.61 32.88 4.53
C ASN A 149 14.17 32.36 4.29
N PRO A 150 13.74 31.27 4.95
CA PRO A 150 12.36 30.75 4.89
C PRO A 150 11.28 31.76 5.32
N LYS A 151 11.71 32.93 5.78
CA LYS A 151 10.95 34.07 6.24
C LYS A 151 10.18 34.80 5.13
N ASP A 152 10.73 34.91 3.93
CA ASP A 152 10.22 35.89 2.95
C ASP A 152 8.97 35.41 2.20
N LYS A 153 8.82 34.11 1.94
CA LYS A 153 7.65 33.52 1.23
C LYS A 153 6.46 33.22 2.14
N LEU A 154 6.64 33.57 3.38
CA LEU A 154 5.85 33.10 4.47
C LEU A 154 5.29 34.35 5.20
N ASP A 155 6.07 35.43 5.20
CA ASP A 155 5.60 36.80 5.34
C ASP A 155 4.58 37.21 4.23
N SER A 156 4.37 36.44 3.14
CA SER A 156 3.41 36.76 2.06
C SER A 156 2.04 36.05 2.13
N VAL A 157 1.92 34.93 2.85
CA VAL A 157 0.68 34.15 3.05
C VAL A 157 0.35 33.89 4.53
N GLY A 158 1.24 34.27 5.44
CA GLY A 158 0.96 34.44 6.86
C GLY A 158 1.29 33.30 7.85
N GLY A 159 1.95 32.19 7.49
CA GLY A 159 2.18 31.06 8.45
C GLY A 159 3.54 30.35 8.43
N MET A 160 4.33 30.30 9.54
CA MET A 160 5.78 29.87 9.56
C MET A 160 6.02 28.51 10.21
N TYR A 161 6.70 27.57 9.51
CA TYR A 161 7.45 26.50 10.17
C TYR A 161 8.51 25.81 9.29
N ALA A 162 9.73 25.72 9.82
CA ALA A 162 10.73 24.71 9.45
C ALA A 162 11.66 24.51 10.66
N THR A 163 12.12 23.27 10.90
CA THR A 163 13.32 23.06 11.71
C THR A 163 14.49 23.71 10.94
N ALA A 164 15.46 24.34 11.60
CA ALA A 164 16.41 25.21 10.88
C ALA A 164 17.38 24.49 9.87
N GLU A 165 18.32 25.07 9.11
CA GLU A 165 19.27 24.26 8.24
C GLU A 165 20.30 23.30 8.96
N GLY A 166 21.34 22.86 8.28
CA GLY A 166 22.33 21.91 8.79
C GLY A 166 22.07 20.50 8.27
N GLU A 167 23.01 19.60 8.54
CA GLU A 167 23.09 18.25 7.96
C GLU A 167 22.11 17.23 8.61
N GLN A 168 20.90 17.65 8.97
CA GLN A 168 19.95 16.84 9.75
C GLN A 168 18.57 16.77 9.12
N SER A 169 17.84 15.67 9.34
CA SER A 169 16.47 15.46 8.84
C SER A 169 15.50 16.53 9.35
N LYS A 170 14.48 16.88 8.55
CA LYS A 170 13.51 17.96 8.81
C LYS A 170 12.06 17.53 8.57
N LEU A 171 11.16 18.17 9.33
CA LEU A 171 9.70 18.07 9.20
C LEU A 171 9.16 19.44 8.76
N GLU A 172 8.22 19.45 7.82
CA GLU A 172 7.57 20.65 7.29
C GLU A 172 6.07 20.44 7.27
N VAL A 173 5.34 21.18 8.11
CA VAL A 173 3.91 20.94 8.40
C VAL A 173 2.99 21.87 7.58
N PHE A 174 3.54 22.78 6.80
CA PHE A 174 2.79 23.59 5.82
C PHE A 174 3.68 23.93 4.62
N PRO A 175 4.01 22.97 3.76
CA PRO A 175 4.68 23.27 2.52
C PRO A 175 3.73 24.05 1.58
N ASP A 176 4.29 24.52 0.48
CA ASP A 176 3.72 25.52 -0.42
C ASP A 176 2.46 25.05 -1.19
N ALA A 177 2.16 25.70 -2.32
CA ALA A 177 1.02 25.36 -3.16
C ALA A 177 1.03 23.91 -3.69
N GLU A 178 2.13 23.16 -3.55
CA GLU A 178 2.26 21.80 -4.07
C GLU A 178 2.19 20.70 -2.99
N TYR A 179 2.50 20.99 -1.72
CA TYR A 179 2.56 19.95 -0.67
C TYR A 179 1.94 20.42 0.64
N ALA A 180 1.17 19.58 1.32
CA ALA A 180 0.58 19.87 2.64
C ALA A 180 1.41 19.35 3.82
N LEU A 181 2.21 18.31 3.60
CA LEU A 181 3.15 17.77 4.59
C LEU A 181 4.37 17.22 3.87
N ARG A 182 5.57 17.56 4.36
CA ARG A 182 6.82 17.04 3.80
C ARG A 182 7.80 16.68 4.91
N VAL A 183 8.30 15.44 4.88
CA VAL A 183 9.38 14.96 5.74
C VAL A 183 10.58 14.66 4.88
N ARG A 184 11.72 15.27 5.21
CA ARG A 184 12.95 15.13 4.44
C ARG A 184 14.08 14.62 5.31
N ARG A 185 14.89 13.72 4.75
CA ARG A 185 16.12 13.22 5.36
C ARG A 185 17.32 13.82 4.65
N TRP A 186 18.36 14.20 5.39
CA TRP A 186 19.66 14.52 4.82
C TRP A 186 20.36 13.24 4.34
N ASP A 187 20.76 13.20 3.07
CA ASP A 187 21.59 12.15 2.50
C ASP A 187 23.02 12.67 2.33
N SER A 188 23.93 12.16 3.16
CA SER A 188 25.34 12.56 3.17
C SER A 188 26.11 12.12 1.93
N LEU A 189 25.65 11.10 1.19
CA LEU A 189 26.32 10.63 -0.02
C LEU A 189 26.08 11.56 -1.20
N SER A 190 24.87 12.11 -1.30
CA SER A 190 24.49 13.05 -2.34
C SER A 190 24.48 14.50 -1.87
N SER A 191 24.91 14.77 -0.63
CA SER A 191 24.87 16.07 0.04
C SER A 191 23.57 16.84 -0.21
N SER A 192 22.43 16.14 -0.12
CA SER A 192 21.14 16.70 -0.48
C SER A 192 20.01 16.11 0.37
N TYR A 193 18.91 16.85 0.46
CA TYR A 193 17.70 16.38 1.12
C TYR A 193 16.90 15.46 0.21
N LYS A 194 16.47 14.32 0.75
CA LYS A 194 15.58 13.36 0.08
C LYS A 194 14.26 13.30 0.82
N ASP A 195 13.18 13.24 0.06
CA ASP A 195 11.84 13.08 0.62
C ASP A 195 11.66 11.66 1.16
N VAL A 196 11.05 11.57 2.33
CA VAL A 196 10.72 10.31 3.00
C VAL A 196 9.21 10.17 3.21
N LEU A 197 8.50 11.29 3.32
CA LEU A 197 7.04 11.34 3.32
C LEU A 197 6.60 12.64 2.64
N LYS A 198 5.62 12.55 1.75
CA LYS A 198 4.94 13.71 1.14
C LYS A 198 3.43 13.47 1.10
N ILE A 199 2.68 14.53 1.37
CA ILE A 199 1.25 14.65 1.07
C ILE A 199 1.11 15.81 0.09
N LEU A 200 0.60 15.53 -1.12
CA LEU A 200 0.50 16.49 -2.21
C LEU A 200 -0.84 17.23 -2.18
N VAL A 201 -0.84 18.52 -2.53
CA VAL A 201 -2.04 19.38 -2.62
C VAL A 201 -2.02 20.29 -3.85
N ASP A 202 -1.12 20.05 -4.81
CA ASP A 202 -1.25 20.65 -6.13
C ASP A 202 -2.47 20.07 -6.84
N GLY A 203 -3.25 20.90 -7.52
CA GLY A 203 -4.53 20.46 -8.12
C GLY A 203 -4.43 19.34 -9.17
N GLN A 204 -3.23 18.89 -9.56
CA GLN A 204 -3.02 17.72 -10.41
C GLN A 204 -2.80 16.42 -9.63
N HIS A 205 -2.28 16.49 -8.41
CA HIS A 205 -1.93 15.33 -7.58
C HIS A 205 -2.49 15.47 -6.15
N GLU A 206 -3.53 16.29 -5.99
CA GLU A 206 -4.17 16.55 -4.69
C GLU A 206 -4.63 15.23 -4.07
N GLY A 207 -4.11 14.94 -2.87
CA GLY A 207 -4.42 13.72 -2.13
C GLY A 207 -3.48 12.53 -2.37
N ASP A 208 -2.52 12.65 -3.30
CA ASP A 208 -1.45 11.68 -3.45
C ASP A 208 -0.54 11.64 -2.21
N VAL A 209 -0.14 10.43 -1.81
CA VAL A 209 0.75 10.19 -0.66
C VAL A 209 1.98 9.43 -1.11
N VAL A 210 3.16 10.02 -0.90
CA VAL A 210 4.44 9.39 -1.24
C VAL A 210 5.18 9.01 0.03
N ILE A 211 5.62 7.76 0.13
CA ILE A 211 6.41 7.21 1.24
C ILE A 211 7.74 6.69 0.66
N GLY A 212 8.86 7.17 1.19
CA GLY A 212 10.19 6.87 0.65
C GLY A 212 10.54 7.71 -0.59
N ARG A 213 11.58 7.29 -1.32
CA ARG A 213 12.14 8.05 -2.46
C ARG A 213 11.59 7.51 -3.77
N TYR A 214 10.47 8.08 -4.21
CA TYR A 214 9.76 7.65 -5.41
C TYR A 214 10.31 8.24 -6.73
N ASP A 215 11.49 8.87 -6.73
CA ASP A 215 12.14 9.37 -7.94
C ASP A 215 12.66 8.21 -8.82
N GLU A 216 12.98 8.50 -10.08
CA GLU A 216 13.58 7.52 -11.00
C GLU A 216 14.89 6.94 -10.43
N GLY A 217 15.00 5.60 -10.41
CA GLY A 217 16.16 4.87 -9.88
C GLY A 217 16.16 4.66 -8.36
N PHE A 218 15.08 5.00 -7.64
CA PHE A 218 14.98 4.85 -6.18
C PHE A 218 13.70 4.13 -5.74
N ASN A 219 13.72 3.68 -4.48
CA ASN A 219 12.65 2.89 -3.88
C ASN A 219 11.71 3.75 -3.04
N GLY A 220 10.40 3.54 -3.19
CA GLY A 220 9.33 4.19 -2.45
C GLY A 220 7.94 3.70 -2.86
N ALA A 221 6.91 4.11 -2.15
CA ALA A 221 5.52 3.86 -2.47
C ALA A 221 4.79 5.18 -2.75
N LYS A 222 3.87 5.19 -3.71
CA LYS A 222 2.99 6.30 -4.03
C LYS A 222 1.55 5.80 -4.02
N TRP A 223 0.70 6.35 -3.18
CA TRP A 223 -0.74 6.36 -3.42
C TRP A 223 -1.04 7.47 -4.42
N ASP A 224 -1.60 7.10 -5.57
CA ASP A 224 -2.07 7.99 -6.61
C ASP A 224 -3.60 8.01 -6.55
N GLU A 225 -4.17 9.09 -6.01
CA GLU A 225 -5.61 9.24 -5.84
C GLU A 225 -6.30 9.39 -7.20
N SER A 226 -5.67 10.13 -8.11
CA SER A 226 -6.20 10.38 -9.46
C SER A 226 -6.36 9.08 -10.28
N GLU A 227 -5.45 8.12 -10.09
CA GLU A 227 -5.52 6.80 -10.73
C GLU A 227 -6.15 5.71 -9.85
N SER A 228 -6.45 6.01 -8.57
CA SER A 228 -6.91 5.05 -7.57
C SER A 228 -5.99 3.83 -7.41
N LYS A 229 -4.66 4.04 -7.38
CA LYS A 229 -3.67 2.97 -7.31
C LYS A 229 -2.58 3.23 -6.26
N LEU A 230 -2.11 2.15 -5.64
CA LEU A 230 -0.85 2.12 -4.91
C LEU A 230 0.26 1.61 -5.84
N ILE A 231 1.31 2.41 -6.03
CA ILE A 231 2.47 2.05 -6.84
C ILE A 231 3.69 1.93 -5.94
N VAL A 232 4.34 0.76 -5.93
CA VAL A 232 5.53 0.50 -5.12
C VAL A 232 6.74 0.29 -6.02
N ARG A 233 7.82 1.04 -5.77
CA ARG A 233 9.14 0.88 -6.38
C ARG A 233 10.08 0.30 -5.32
N GLY A 234 10.64 -0.87 -5.57
CA GLY A 234 11.50 -1.60 -4.65
C GLY A 234 10.90 -2.93 -4.22
N GLU A 235 11.60 -3.63 -3.34
CA GLU A 235 11.19 -4.95 -2.84
C GLU A 235 10.22 -4.77 -1.66
N MET A 236 9.06 -5.42 -1.76
CA MET A 236 8.20 -5.66 -0.60
C MET A 236 8.73 -6.91 0.11
N PHE A 237 8.49 -7.05 1.42
CA PHE A 237 8.87 -8.23 2.20
C PHE A 237 7.65 -8.76 2.96
N GLN A 238 7.60 -10.07 3.16
CA GLN A 238 6.65 -10.73 4.05
C GLN A 238 7.04 -10.51 5.53
N GLU A 239 6.14 -10.85 6.46
CA GLU A 239 6.37 -10.70 7.91
C GLU A 239 7.57 -11.52 8.41
N ASP A 240 7.89 -12.63 7.73
CA ASP A 240 9.06 -13.47 8.01
C ASP A 240 10.38 -12.91 7.44
N GLY A 241 10.34 -11.75 6.78
CA GLY A 241 11.50 -11.10 6.18
C GLY A 241 11.93 -11.69 4.83
N SER A 242 11.20 -12.66 4.28
CA SER A 242 11.38 -13.09 2.89
C SER A 242 10.88 -12.00 1.92
N PRO A 243 11.49 -11.81 0.74
CA PRO A 243 10.94 -10.92 -0.26
C PRO A 243 9.49 -11.31 -0.58
N TYR A 244 8.60 -10.33 -0.57
CA TYR A 244 7.26 -10.45 -1.11
C TYR A 244 7.42 -10.69 -2.61
N PRO A 245 6.75 -11.71 -3.17
CA PRO A 245 6.93 -12.05 -4.57
C PRO A 245 6.51 -10.87 -5.46
N THR A 246 7.50 -10.18 -6.03
CA THR A 246 7.30 -9.10 -7.02
C THR A 246 7.44 -9.60 -8.45
N HIS A 247 7.78 -10.87 -8.64
CA HIS A 247 7.60 -11.50 -9.93
C HIS A 247 6.09 -11.64 -10.18
N ASP A 248 5.67 -11.42 -11.42
CA ASP A 248 4.50 -12.10 -11.98
C ASP A 248 4.72 -13.61 -11.80
N GLU A 249 4.55 -14.14 -10.59
CA GLU A 249 4.63 -15.57 -10.28
C GLU A 249 3.37 -16.30 -10.72
N THR A 250 2.45 -15.62 -11.42
CA THR A 250 1.49 -16.31 -12.26
C THR A 250 2.25 -16.84 -13.46
N SER A 251 2.69 -18.10 -13.36
CA SER A 251 3.05 -18.93 -14.51
C SER A 251 2.10 -18.64 -15.67
N ARG A 252 2.64 -18.23 -16.81
CA ARG A 252 1.85 -17.85 -17.96
C ARG A 252 1.47 -19.09 -18.77
N PHE A 253 0.29 -19.08 -19.36
CA PHE A 253 -0.12 -20.11 -20.31
C PHE A 253 0.08 -19.60 -21.74
N ILE A 254 0.95 -20.29 -22.47
CA ILE A 254 1.22 -20.09 -23.90
C ILE A 254 0.43 -21.16 -24.67
N TYR A 255 -0.32 -20.76 -25.70
CA TYR A 255 -1.13 -21.68 -26.50
C TYR A 255 -0.60 -21.75 -27.92
N GLY A 256 -0.41 -22.95 -28.47
CA GLY A 256 0.02 -23.11 -29.86
C GLY A 256 0.48 -24.53 -30.20
N GLU A 257 0.42 -24.88 -31.49
CA GLU A 257 0.87 -26.18 -31.99
C GLU A 257 2.39 -26.24 -32.21
N GLU A 258 3.04 -25.09 -32.33
CA GLU A 258 4.50 -24.98 -32.48
C GLU A 258 5.16 -24.67 -31.14
N THR A 259 6.41 -25.11 -31.00
CA THR A 259 7.22 -24.80 -29.81
C THR A 259 7.35 -23.28 -29.64
N PRO A 260 7.06 -22.73 -28.45
CA PRO A 260 7.22 -21.30 -28.21
C PRO A 260 8.65 -20.84 -28.48
N SER A 261 8.80 -19.78 -29.27
CA SER A 261 10.11 -19.16 -29.56
C SER A 261 10.61 -18.26 -28.44
N GLY A 262 9.83 -18.06 -27.38
CA GLY A 262 10.09 -17.06 -26.33
C GLY A 262 9.42 -15.71 -26.60
N PRO A 263 9.42 -14.79 -25.61
CA PRO A 263 10.01 -14.97 -24.28
C PRO A 263 9.14 -15.85 -23.36
N TYR A 264 9.79 -16.63 -22.49
CA TYR A 264 9.15 -17.39 -21.40
C TYR A 264 10.11 -17.60 -20.23
N ASN A 265 9.56 -17.77 -19.04
CA ASN A 265 10.32 -18.07 -17.82
C ASN A 265 10.19 -19.56 -17.46
N ALA A 266 11.15 -20.08 -16.70
CA ALA A 266 11.01 -21.35 -16.02
C ALA A 266 9.76 -21.33 -15.14
N GLY A 267 8.91 -22.35 -15.28
CA GLY A 267 7.61 -22.41 -14.62
C GLY A 267 6.43 -21.94 -15.48
N ASP A 268 6.65 -21.32 -16.64
CA ASP A 268 5.57 -21.03 -17.59
C ASP A 268 5.03 -22.33 -18.22
N PHE A 269 3.76 -22.31 -18.61
CA PHE A 269 3.06 -23.45 -19.20
C PHE A 269 2.87 -23.26 -20.70
N TRP A 270 3.09 -24.32 -21.47
CA TRP A 270 2.74 -24.39 -22.88
C TRP A 270 1.66 -25.45 -23.10
N VAL A 271 0.58 -25.06 -23.77
CA VAL A 271 -0.57 -25.91 -24.08
C VAL A 271 -0.54 -26.25 -25.57
N GLN A 272 -0.38 -27.55 -25.86
CA GLN A 272 -0.30 -28.09 -27.22
C GLN A 272 -1.05 -29.43 -27.28
N GLY A 273 -1.90 -29.63 -28.30
CA GLY A 273 -2.49 -30.94 -28.58
C GLY A 273 -3.26 -31.60 -27.41
N GLY A 274 -3.80 -30.79 -26.50
CA GLY A 274 -4.51 -31.26 -25.29
C GLY A 274 -3.59 -31.61 -24.11
N ALA A 275 -2.34 -31.22 -24.14
CA ALA A 275 -1.41 -31.46 -23.07
C ALA A 275 -0.78 -30.17 -22.58
N ILE A 276 -0.19 -30.24 -21.40
CA ILE A 276 0.46 -29.10 -20.75
C ILE A 276 1.90 -29.47 -20.49
N TYR A 277 2.80 -28.62 -20.95
CA TYR A 277 4.22 -28.66 -20.68
C TYR A 277 4.58 -27.52 -19.73
N ILE A 278 5.65 -27.70 -18.96
CA ILE A 278 6.24 -26.66 -18.13
C ILE A 278 7.64 -26.34 -18.63
N ALA A 279 7.97 -25.05 -18.73
CA ALA A 279 9.30 -24.59 -19.07
C ALA A 279 10.26 -24.84 -17.91
N MET A 280 11.43 -25.40 -18.21
CA MET A 280 12.48 -25.68 -17.22
C MET A 280 13.53 -24.57 -17.14
N ARG A 281 13.49 -23.59 -18.05
CA ARG A 281 14.49 -22.53 -18.22
C ARG A 281 13.86 -21.26 -18.75
N ASP A 282 14.50 -20.14 -18.45
CA ASP A 282 14.16 -18.83 -19.00
C ASP A 282 14.74 -18.69 -20.42
N ARG A 283 13.96 -18.09 -21.32
CA ARG A 283 14.38 -17.76 -22.70
C ARG A 283 13.89 -16.37 -23.10
N LYS A 284 14.74 -15.66 -23.85
CA LYS A 284 14.34 -14.43 -24.52
C LYS A 284 13.62 -14.74 -25.83
N GLU A 285 13.08 -13.70 -26.45
CA GLU A 285 12.42 -13.80 -27.75
C GLU A 285 13.36 -14.42 -28.80
N SER A 286 12.82 -15.35 -29.59
CA SER A 286 13.54 -16.14 -30.62
C SER A 286 14.63 -17.11 -30.11
N GLU A 287 14.76 -17.34 -28.80
CA GLU A 287 15.73 -18.29 -28.23
C GLU A 287 15.11 -19.63 -27.79
N GLY A 288 13.78 -19.78 -27.92
CA GLY A 288 13.03 -20.92 -27.42
C GLY A 288 13.40 -22.25 -28.10
N LEU A 289 13.56 -23.31 -27.31
CA LEU A 289 13.90 -24.65 -27.78
C LEU A 289 12.92 -25.69 -27.22
N LEU A 290 12.59 -26.71 -28.02
CA LEU A 290 11.67 -27.79 -27.61
C LEU A 290 12.16 -28.50 -26.33
N GLN A 291 13.46 -28.66 -26.18
CA GLN A 291 14.09 -29.31 -25.02
C GLN A 291 13.93 -28.56 -23.70
N ASP A 292 13.48 -27.30 -23.73
CA ASP A 292 13.20 -26.55 -22.50
C ASP A 292 11.85 -26.96 -21.87
N TRP A 293 11.01 -27.70 -22.61
CA TRP A 293 9.65 -28.06 -22.21
C TRP A 293 9.56 -29.51 -21.76
N VAL A 294 9.04 -29.71 -20.54
CA VAL A 294 8.81 -31.05 -19.97
C VAL A 294 7.33 -31.26 -19.75
N TRP A 295 6.85 -32.49 -19.96
CA TRP A 295 5.47 -32.87 -19.70
C TRP A 295 5.06 -32.57 -18.25
N TYR A 296 4.03 -31.74 -18.09
CA TYR A 296 3.41 -31.45 -16.80
C TYR A 296 2.11 -32.25 -16.66
N ILE A 297 1.22 -32.15 -17.64
CA ILE A 297 0.01 -32.97 -17.75
C ILE A 297 0.00 -33.62 -19.13
N ARG A 298 0.02 -34.95 -19.14
CA ARG A 298 -0.14 -35.73 -20.38
C ARG A 298 -1.61 -35.70 -20.82
N PRO A 299 -1.89 -35.86 -22.12
CA PRO A 299 -3.24 -36.12 -22.54
C PRO A 299 -3.77 -37.37 -21.83
N ASN A 300 -4.97 -37.27 -21.28
CA ASN A 300 -5.67 -38.43 -20.75
C ASN A 300 -6.35 -39.15 -21.93
N ILE A 301 -5.86 -40.34 -22.28
CA ILE A 301 -6.52 -41.23 -23.24
C ILE A 301 -7.40 -42.22 -22.46
N ALA A 302 -8.70 -42.15 -22.70
CA ALA A 302 -9.67 -43.12 -22.20
C ALA A 302 -10.28 -43.89 -23.36
N THR A 303 -10.55 -45.17 -23.15
CA THR A 303 -11.21 -46.06 -24.13
C THR A 303 -12.50 -46.61 -23.55
N ASP A 304 -13.55 -46.62 -24.37
CA ASP A 304 -14.81 -47.35 -24.15
C ASP A 304 -14.95 -48.41 -25.24
N ILE A 305 -15.38 -49.61 -24.88
CA ILE A 305 -15.57 -50.71 -25.84
C ILE A 305 -17.06 -51.02 -25.87
N GLN A 306 -17.66 -50.79 -27.04
CA GLN A 306 -19.06 -51.09 -27.31
C GLN A 306 -19.16 -52.41 -28.07
N SER A 307 -20.22 -53.16 -27.84
CA SER A 307 -20.45 -54.46 -28.46
C SER A 307 -21.81 -54.46 -29.13
N THR A 308 -21.89 -55.01 -30.35
CA THR A 308 -23.16 -55.11 -31.08
C THR A 308 -24.20 -55.98 -30.37
N ASN A 309 -23.75 -56.87 -29.45
CA ASN A 309 -24.60 -57.73 -28.64
C ASN A 309 -24.70 -57.28 -27.15
N GLY A 310 -24.34 -56.04 -26.83
CA GLY A 310 -24.35 -55.54 -25.46
C GLY A 310 -23.21 -56.11 -24.59
N ASP A 311 -23.36 -56.04 -23.27
CA ASP A 311 -22.33 -56.36 -22.27
C ASP A 311 -22.10 -57.86 -22.01
N LYS A 312 -22.97 -58.72 -22.56
CA LYS A 312 -22.94 -60.18 -22.35
C LYS A 312 -23.06 -60.92 -23.67
N PHE A 313 -21.99 -61.59 -24.05
CA PHE A 313 -21.93 -62.53 -25.17
C PHE A 313 -21.80 -63.95 -24.64
N ARG A 314 -22.73 -64.85 -25.00
CA ARG A 314 -22.76 -66.24 -24.50
C ARG A 314 -22.78 -67.26 -25.64
N PRO A 315 -21.96 -68.33 -25.55
CA PRO A 315 -22.08 -69.47 -26.46
C PRO A 315 -23.52 -70.02 -26.48
N GLY A 316 -24.07 -70.19 -27.69
CA GLY A 316 -25.43 -70.71 -27.91
C GLY A 316 -26.57 -69.68 -28.01
N GLN A 317 -26.30 -68.38 -27.82
CA GLN A 317 -27.30 -67.31 -28.02
C GLN A 317 -27.02 -66.45 -29.25
N SER A 318 -25.75 -66.08 -29.45
CA SER A 318 -25.26 -65.37 -30.64
C SER A 318 -23.94 -66.00 -31.08
N VAL A 319 -23.68 -66.04 -32.38
CA VAL A 319 -22.46 -66.65 -32.96
C VAL A 319 -21.27 -65.70 -33.03
N SER A 320 -21.51 -64.39 -33.16
CA SER A 320 -20.47 -63.36 -33.14
C SER A 320 -20.95 -62.04 -32.55
N THR A 321 -20.01 -61.22 -32.08
CA THR A 321 -20.21 -59.82 -31.70
C THR A 321 -19.07 -58.97 -32.25
N THR A 322 -19.35 -57.73 -32.65
CA THR A 322 -18.30 -56.78 -33.05
C THR A 322 -18.00 -55.85 -31.89
N LEU A 323 -16.72 -55.75 -31.52
CA LEU A 323 -16.22 -54.77 -30.56
C LEU A 323 -15.84 -53.49 -31.30
N ILE A 324 -16.44 -52.38 -30.89
CA ILE A 324 -16.33 -51.05 -31.49
C ILE A 324 -15.72 -50.12 -30.45
N PRO A 325 -14.54 -49.54 -30.70
CA PRO A 325 -13.90 -48.67 -29.75
C PRO A 325 -14.47 -47.26 -29.81
N ARG A 326 -14.49 -46.56 -28.68
CA ARG A 326 -14.55 -45.09 -28.62
C ARG A 326 -13.38 -44.58 -27.82
N VAL A 327 -12.60 -43.69 -28.41
CA VAL A 327 -11.36 -43.17 -27.84
C VAL A 327 -11.56 -41.70 -27.53
N PHE A 328 -11.28 -41.32 -26.28
CA PHE A 328 -11.42 -39.96 -25.80
C PHE A 328 -10.05 -39.43 -25.38
N LYS A 329 -9.64 -38.29 -25.93
CA LYS A 329 -8.46 -37.53 -25.50
C LYS A 329 -8.92 -36.31 -24.74
N ASN A 330 -8.68 -36.29 -23.42
CA ASN A 330 -9.17 -35.27 -22.49
C ASN A 330 -10.69 -35.02 -22.59
N GLY A 331 -11.46 -36.09 -22.76
CA GLY A 331 -12.92 -36.04 -22.88
C GLY A 331 -13.45 -35.72 -24.28
N LEU A 332 -12.60 -35.32 -25.23
CA LEU A 332 -13.00 -35.18 -26.63
C LEU A 332 -12.87 -36.53 -27.35
N GLU A 333 -13.91 -36.97 -28.04
CA GLU A 333 -13.85 -38.19 -28.84
C GLU A 333 -12.97 -37.98 -30.09
N ILE A 334 -11.92 -38.78 -30.21
CA ILE A 334 -10.94 -38.74 -31.31
C ILE A 334 -10.89 -40.04 -32.11
N THR A 335 -11.84 -40.96 -31.89
CA THR A 335 -11.90 -42.29 -32.51
C THR A 335 -11.66 -42.26 -34.02
N LEU A 336 -12.29 -41.31 -34.73
CA LEU A 336 -12.23 -41.24 -36.19
C LEU A 336 -10.94 -40.62 -36.72
N SER A 337 -10.25 -39.81 -35.91
CA SER A 337 -8.97 -39.19 -36.30
C SER A 337 -7.76 -40.11 -36.17
N LEU A 338 -7.89 -41.20 -35.41
CA LEU A 338 -6.80 -42.16 -35.25
C LEU A 338 -6.72 -43.11 -36.47
N PRO A 339 -5.51 -43.44 -36.94
CA PRO A 339 -5.33 -44.48 -37.95
C PRO A 339 -5.63 -45.86 -37.36
N ASP A 340 -6.01 -46.82 -38.19
CA ASP A 340 -6.33 -48.19 -37.74
C ASP A 340 -5.14 -48.90 -37.09
N SER A 341 -3.91 -48.46 -37.42
CA SER A 341 -2.68 -48.95 -36.80
C SER A 341 -2.53 -48.57 -35.33
N ALA A 342 -3.26 -47.57 -34.83
CA ALA A 342 -3.20 -47.12 -33.45
C ALA A 342 -3.95 -48.04 -32.47
N PHE A 343 -4.80 -48.94 -32.98
CA PHE A 343 -5.66 -49.80 -32.16
C PHE A 343 -4.98 -51.15 -31.93
N ARG A 344 -4.61 -51.42 -30.67
CA ARG A 344 -4.09 -52.72 -30.23
C ARG A 344 -5.09 -53.39 -29.32
N TRP A 345 -5.63 -54.52 -29.78
CA TRP A 345 -6.53 -55.33 -28.96
C TRP A 345 -5.76 -56.39 -28.20
N LYS A 346 -6.20 -56.65 -26.97
CA LYS A 346 -5.67 -57.73 -26.13
C LYS A 346 -6.81 -58.61 -25.64
N ARG A 347 -6.55 -59.89 -25.54
CA ARG A 347 -7.46 -60.89 -24.99
C ARG A 347 -6.81 -61.56 -23.80
N LEU A 348 -7.58 -61.68 -22.72
CA LEU A 348 -7.21 -62.48 -21.56
C LEU A 348 -8.27 -63.53 -21.30
N SER A 349 -7.93 -64.79 -21.60
CA SER A 349 -8.79 -65.94 -21.37
C SER A 349 -8.73 -66.37 -19.90
N PHE A 350 -9.88 -66.70 -19.31
CA PHE A 350 -9.94 -67.20 -17.93
C PHE A 350 -9.30 -68.59 -17.81
N PHE A 351 -9.46 -69.42 -18.84
CA PHE A 351 -8.76 -70.70 -18.95
C PHE A 351 -7.73 -70.60 -20.07
N PRO A 352 -6.43 -70.71 -19.75
CA PRO A 352 -5.37 -70.71 -20.77
C PRO A 352 -5.62 -71.76 -21.85
N GLN A 353 -5.27 -71.40 -23.08
CA GLN A 353 -5.29 -72.30 -24.23
C GLN A 353 -3.85 -72.53 -24.70
N VAL A 354 -3.65 -73.55 -25.53
CA VAL A 354 -2.37 -73.79 -26.22
C VAL A 354 -2.40 -73.17 -27.62
N PRO A 355 -1.24 -72.79 -28.20
CA PRO A 355 -1.17 -72.33 -29.57
C PRO A 355 -1.85 -73.30 -30.56
N PRO A 356 -2.56 -72.79 -31.58
CA PRO A 356 -2.67 -71.38 -31.98
C PRO A 356 -3.81 -70.60 -31.29
N ASN A 357 -4.53 -71.20 -30.34
CA ASN A 357 -5.72 -70.60 -29.73
C ASN A 357 -5.42 -69.84 -28.42
N ASP A 358 -4.16 -69.72 -28.04
CA ASP A 358 -3.71 -69.03 -26.85
C ASP A 358 -3.77 -67.50 -26.99
N ASP A 359 -3.74 -66.80 -25.85
CA ASP A 359 -3.84 -65.33 -25.81
C ASP A 359 -2.65 -64.65 -26.50
N PHE A 360 -1.44 -65.23 -26.42
CA PHE A 360 -0.27 -64.68 -27.09
C PHE A 360 -0.42 -64.65 -28.61
N THR A 361 -0.85 -65.76 -29.22
CA THR A 361 -1.09 -65.80 -30.68
C THR A 361 -2.20 -64.83 -31.07
N TRP A 362 -3.27 -64.73 -30.27
CA TRP A 362 -4.36 -63.80 -30.53
C TRP A 362 -3.90 -62.34 -30.46
N ASP A 363 -3.18 -61.95 -29.41
CA ASP A 363 -2.67 -60.59 -29.19
C ASP A 363 -1.68 -60.18 -30.28
N GLN A 364 -0.84 -61.10 -30.76
CA GLN A 364 0.05 -60.83 -31.88
C GLN A 364 -0.72 -60.55 -33.18
N ASN A 365 -1.76 -61.33 -33.47
CA ASN A 365 -2.55 -61.16 -34.68
C ASN A 365 -3.42 -59.89 -34.67
N HIS A 366 -3.74 -59.35 -33.50
CA HIS A 366 -4.54 -58.13 -33.32
C HIS A 366 -3.73 -56.97 -32.73
N ALA A 367 -2.41 -57.00 -32.92
CA ALA A 367 -1.48 -56.03 -32.34
C ALA A 367 -1.59 -54.62 -32.97
N THR A 368 -2.07 -54.53 -34.22
CA THR A 368 -2.23 -53.29 -35.00
C THR A 368 -3.13 -53.53 -36.23
N GLY A 369 -3.75 -52.47 -36.75
CA GLY A 369 -4.45 -52.49 -38.05
C GLY A 369 -5.94 -52.81 -37.97
N TYR A 370 -6.49 -53.03 -36.77
CA TYR A 370 -7.89 -53.37 -36.57
C TYR A 370 -8.57 -52.37 -35.63
N ARG A 371 -9.27 -51.38 -36.20
CA ARG A 371 -10.08 -50.44 -35.41
C ARG A 371 -11.19 -51.19 -34.68
N THR A 372 -11.96 -51.98 -35.41
CA THR A 372 -13.00 -52.86 -34.86
C THR A 372 -12.57 -54.31 -34.99
N ILE A 373 -12.98 -55.16 -34.06
CA ILE A 373 -12.74 -56.60 -34.15
C ILE A 373 -14.04 -57.37 -34.04
N GLU A 374 -14.18 -58.41 -34.85
CA GLU A 374 -15.24 -59.40 -34.68
C GLU A 374 -14.74 -60.53 -33.77
N VAL A 375 -15.53 -60.84 -32.75
CA VAL A 375 -15.28 -61.95 -31.83
C VAL A 375 -16.37 -63.00 -32.03
N THR A 376 -15.97 -64.24 -32.29
CA THR A 376 -16.89 -65.36 -32.50
C THR A 376 -16.88 -66.32 -31.32
N THR A 377 -17.96 -67.08 -31.12
CA THR A 377 -18.00 -68.14 -30.09
C THR A 377 -16.94 -69.21 -30.31
N ASP A 378 -16.57 -69.47 -31.56
CA ASP A 378 -15.54 -70.46 -31.92
C ASP A 378 -14.14 -70.02 -31.46
N SER A 379 -13.92 -68.71 -31.36
CA SER A 379 -12.67 -68.12 -30.85
C SER A 379 -12.58 -68.07 -29.32
N MET A 380 -13.64 -68.52 -28.61
CA MET A 380 -13.74 -68.46 -27.15
C MET A 380 -14.09 -69.84 -26.55
N ASN A 381 -13.12 -70.48 -25.89
CA ASN A 381 -13.37 -71.73 -25.17
C ASN A 381 -14.27 -71.52 -23.92
N ALA A 382 -14.17 -70.35 -23.28
CA ALA A 382 -14.91 -70.02 -22.06
C ALA A 382 -15.00 -68.49 -21.87
N ARG A 383 -14.86 -67.99 -20.63
CA ARG A 383 -14.81 -66.55 -20.33
C ARG A 383 -13.49 -65.94 -20.81
N ALA A 384 -13.56 -64.83 -21.53
CA ALA A 384 -12.43 -63.99 -21.87
C ALA A 384 -12.76 -62.51 -21.64
N THR A 385 -11.75 -61.71 -21.33
CA THR A 385 -11.83 -60.26 -21.24
C THR A 385 -11.05 -59.65 -22.39
N TYR A 386 -11.66 -58.68 -23.08
CA TYR A 386 -11.01 -57.92 -24.14
C TYR A 386 -10.67 -56.52 -23.64
N THR A 387 -9.47 -56.08 -23.92
CA THR A 387 -9.02 -54.72 -23.62
C THR A 387 -8.44 -54.08 -24.87
N LEU A 388 -8.47 -52.74 -24.88
CA LEU A 388 -7.95 -51.93 -25.97
C LEU A 388 -6.87 -51.00 -25.42
N GLU A 389 -5.71 -51.05 -26.05
CA GLU A 389 -4.61 -50.11 -25.84
C GLU A 389 -4.47 -49.24 -27.09
N ILE A 390 -4.34 -47.93 -26.89
CA ILE A 390 -4.06 -46.98 -27.97
C ILE A 390 -2.55 -46.76 -28.02
N LEU A 391 -1.97 -47.01 -29.18
CA LEU A 391 -0.55 -46.77 -29.43
C LEU A 391 -0.36 -45.30 -29.80
N GLU A 392 0.37 -44.57 -28.97
CA GLU A 392 0.79 -43.18 -29.21
C GLU A 392 2.06 -43.09 -30.05
#